data_AF-A0A0N1BLT3-F1
#
_entry.id   AF-A0A0N1BLT3-F1
#
_cell.length_a   1.000
_cell.length_b   1.000
_cell.length_c   1.000
_cell.angle_alpha   90.00
_cell.angle_beta   90.00
_cell.angle_gamma   90.00
#
_symmetry.space_group_name_H-M   'P 1'
#
loop_
_entity.id
_entity.type
_entity.pdbx_description
1 polymer ?
#
loop_
_entity_poly.entity_id
_entity_poly.type
_entity_poly.pdbx_seq_one_letter_code
_entity_poly.pdbx_strand_id
1 'polypeptide(L)'
;MGLDAELERLKEMVDCALVLERAGWELDGRESTRNAAKYRHGPGQIVIVVHEGRGWFDPLGEGRGDVVALAQRVWGGNLGQVRRALRPLANLEPARLPVERDRQPVAPIDAKAGWAKARRPSPGSPAWRYLVEERGLPTRTVRHAIVADQLREGRRGTVMFAHRAAGREVTGWEMRGPDYKGYLKGGSKALFRVQAAATPSQRVAIAESAIDALSLATLEGWATSTVYCSTGGGFGPATAAALKAMTGQGTRLVAATDNGIGGDLLAERLERLATEAGCGFGRVRPEAKDWNDQLRQQSREQAGA
;
A
#
# COMPACT_ATOMS: atom_id res chain seq x y z
N MET A 1 -32.80 26.53 -12.49
CA MET A 1 -31.60 25.69 -12.58
C MET A 1 -32.01 24.24 -12.53
N GLY A 2 -31.51 23.39 -13.43
CA GLY A 2 -31.80 21.95 -13.41
C GLY A 2 -31.25 21.28 -12.15
N LEU A 3 -31.89 20.17 -11.76
CA LEU A 3 -31.55 19.36 -10.58
C LEU A 3 -30.07 18.93 -10.57
N ASP A 4 -29.53 18.58 -11.72
CA ASP A 4 -28.14 18.12 -11.86
C ASP A 4 -27.13 19.25 -11.70
N ALA A 5 -27.45 20.45 -12.22
CA ALA A 5 -26.59 21.62 -12.09
C ALA A 5 -26.47 22.12 -10.64
N GLU A 6 -27.50 21.92 -9.82
CA GLU A 6 -27.40 22.20 -8.38
C GLU A 6 -26.54 21.16 -7.66
N LEU A 7 -26.63 19.88 -8.07
CA LEU A 7 -25.85 18.81 -7.46
C LEU A 7 -24.36 19.02 -7.66
N GLU A 8 -23.93 19.31 -8.89
CA GLU A 8 -22.52 19.59 -9.20
C GLU A 8 -22.01 20.81 -8.42
N ARG A 9 -22.83 21.86 -8.32
CA ARG A 9 -22.53 23.01 -7.46
C ARG A 9 -22.31 22.64 -6.00
N LEU A 10 -23.15 21.78 -5.43
CA LEU A 10 -22.97 21.34 -4.03
C LEU A 10 -21.69 20.50 -3.86
N LYS A 11 -21.32 19.68 -4.85
CA LYS A 11 -20.06 18.92 -4.84
C LYS A 11 -18.83 19.81 -4.91
N GLU A 12 -18.94 20.98 -5.55
CA GLU A 12 -17.85 21.95 -5.64
C GLU A 12 -17.75 22.85 -4.40
N MET A 13 -18.89 23.19 -3.78
CA MET A 13 -18.95 24.21 -2.73
C MET A 13 -18.97 23.65 -1.30
N VAL A 14 -19.32 22.38 -1.10
CA VAL A 14 -19.38 21.78 0.25
C VAL A 14 -18.21 20.84 0.48
N ASP A 15 -17.44 21.10 1.53
CA ASP A 15 -16.35 20.22 1.98
C ASP A 15 -16.90 18.99 2.72
N CYS A 16 -16.39 17.81 2.39
CA CYS A 16 -16.65 16.55 3.09
C CYS A 16 -16.32 16.62 4.60
N ALA A 17 -15.28 17.36 4.98
CA ALA A 17 -14.91 17.60 6.37
C ALA A 17 -16.06 18.26 7.16
N LEU A 18 -16.77 19.20 6.54
CA LEU A 18 -17.88 19.89 7.19
C LEU A 18 -19.06 18.94 7.44
N VAL A 19 -19.34 18.03 6.49
CA VAL A 19 -20.35 16.97 6.66
C VAL A 19 -20.00 16.07 7.86
N LEU A 20 -18.74 15.69 7.98
CA LEU A 20 -18.23 14.85 9.08
C LEU A 20 -18.31 15.56 10.43
N GLU A 21 -17.88 16.82 10.51
CA GLU A 21 -17.97 17.62 11.73
C GLU A 21 -19.43 17.75 12.21
N ARG A 22 -20.37 18.01 11.29
CA ARG A 22 -21.80 18.09 11.61
C ARG A 22 -22.41 16.75 12.01
N ALA A 23 -21.81 15.64 11.55
CA ALA A 23 -22.15 14.29 11.97
C ALA A 23 -21.45 13.86 13.27
N GLY A 24 -20.69 14.74 13.94
CA GLY A 24 -20.02 14.45 15.20
C GLY A 24 -18.70 13.67 15.06
N TRP A 25 -18.12 13.60 13.85
CA TRP A 25 -16.81 12.99 13.65
C TRP A 25 -15.68 13.92 14.12
N GLU A 26 -14.62 13.33 14.63
CA GLU A 26 -13.47 14.06 15.15
C GLU A 26 -12.26 13.92 14.23
N LEU A 27 -11.59 15.04 13.95
CA LEU A 27 -10.35 15.06 13.19
C LEU A 27 -9.21 14.44 14.01
N ASP A 28 -8.64 13.34 13.51
CA ASP A 28 -7.38 12.78 14.01
C ASP A 28 -6.20 13.56 13.40
N GLY A 29 -5.89 14.71 14.00
CA GLY A 29 -4.79 15.57 13.56
C GLY A 29 -3.40 14.91 13.62
N ARG A 30 -3.23 13.79 14.36
CA ARG A 30 -1.94 13.08 14.43
C ARG A 30 -1.71 12.22 13.19
N GLU A 31 -2.77 11.63 12.67
CA GLU A 31 -2.76 10.73 11.52
C GLU A 31 -3.19 11.42 10.20
N SER A 32 -3.48 12.72 10.24
CA SER A 32 -3.84 13.55 9.08
C SER A 32 -2.62 14.19 8.41
N THR A 33 -2.78 14.55 7.15
CA THR A 33 -1.83 15.33 6.35
C THR A 33 -2.59 16.41 5.56
N ARG A 34 -1.89 17.39 4.98
CA ARG A 34 -2.49 18.46 4.15
C ARG A 34 -3.45 17.93 3.08
N ASN A 35 -3.08 16.81 2.43
CA ASN A 35 -3.85 16.27 1.30
C ASN A 35 -4.79 15.13 1.69
N ALA A 36 -4.77 14.69 2.95
CA ALA A 36 -5.58 13.60 3.44
C ALA A 36 -5.91 13.80 4.93
N ALA A 37 -7.13 14.22 5.22
CA ALA A 37 -7.62 14.47 6.57
C ALA A 37 -8.36 13.23 7.09
N LYS A 38 -7.89 12.66 8.20
CA LYS A 38 -8.46 11.45 8.80
C LYS A 38 -9.43 11.82 9.91
N TYR A 39 -10.66 11.36 9.78
CA TYR A 39 -11.73 11.52 10.75
C TYR A 39 -12.06 10.19 11.42
N ARG A 40 -12.45 10.25 12.69
CA ARG A 40 -12.89 9.09 13.48
C ARG A 40 -14.24 9.34 14.13
N HIS A 41 -15.00 8.27 14.30
CA HIS A 41 -16.26 8.29 15.05
C HIS A 41 -16.41 6.96 15.80
N GLY A 42 -16.47 7.04 17.13
CA GLY A 42 -16.53 5.85 17.98
C GLY A 42 -15.38 4.84 17.76
N PRO A 43 -15.54 3.60 18.24
CA PRO A 43 -14.55 2.54 18.07
C PRO A 43 -14.49 2.07 16.61
N GLY A 44 -13.39 2.37 15.94
CA GLY A 44 -13.03 1.72 14.66
C GLY A 44 -13.64 2.32 13.40
N GLN A 45 -14.52 3.33 13.46
CA GLN A 45 -14.98 4.00 12.23
C GLN A 45 -13.98 5.08 11.81
N ILE A 46 -13.57 5.04 10.54
CA ILE A 46 -12.60 5.96 9.97
C ILE A 46 -13.11 6.44 8.60
N VAL A 47 -12.95 7.73 8.33
CA VAL A 47 -13.12 8.31 7.00
C VAL A 47 -11.90 9.16 6.70
N ILE A 48 -11.36 9.07 5.48
CA ILE A 48 -10.26 9.92 5.02
C ILE A 48 -10.79 10.83 3.92
N VAL A 49 -10.78 12.13 4.19
CA VAL A 49 -11.12 13.19 3.24
C VAL A 49 -9.88 13.54 2.42
N VAL A 50 -10.04 13.62 1.11
CA VAL A 50 -8.99 13.83 0.10
C VAL A 50 -9.48 14.82 -0.96
N HIS A 51 -8.63 15.10 -1.95
CA HIS A 51 -8.98 16.01 -3.07
C HIS A 51 -9.47 17.38 -2.59
N GLU A 52 -8.76 17.97 -1.63
CA GLU A 52 -9.06 19.31 -1.09
C GLU A 52 -10.52 19.40 -0.57
N GLY A 53 -10.97 18.37 0.15
CA GLY A 53 -12.32 18.35 0.73
C GLY A 53 -13.40 17.78 -0.17
N ARG A 54 -13.11 17.56 -1.46
CA ARG A 54 -14.13 17.18 -2.46
C ARG A 54 -14.42 15.69 -2.53
N GLY A 55 -13.57 14.86 -1.95
CA GLY A 55 -13.74 13.41 -1.96
C GLY A 55 -13.38 12.76 -0.65
N TRP A 56 -13.86 11.53 -0.46
CA TRP A 56 -13.56 10.75 0.74
C TRP A 56 -13.53 9.26 0.43
N PHE A 57 -12.90 8.49 1.32
CA PHE A 57 -13.02 7.04 1.36
C PHE A 57 -12.93 6.48 2.78
N ASP A 58 -13.49 5.30 2.98
CA ASP A 58 -13.39 4.47 4.18
C ASP A 58 -12.19 3.52 4.02
N PRO A 59 -11.11 3.66 4.80
CA PRO A 59 -9.93 2.79 4.66
C PRO A 59 -10.16 1.36 5.16
N LEU A 60 -11.28 1.08 5.84
CA LEU A 60 -11.61 -0.22 6.40
C LEU A 60 -12.81 -0.89 5.69
N GLY A 61 -13.38 -0.26 4.68
CA GLY A 61 -14.53 -0.74 3.94
C GLY A 61 -14.54 -0.25 2.49
N GLU A 62 -15.69 -0.34 1.83
CA GLU A 62 -15.81 0.01 0.40
C GLU A 62 -16.37 1.40 0.12
N GLY A 63 -16.71 2.15 1.17
CA GLY A 63 -17.31 3.47 1.02
C GLY A 63 -16.34 4.48 0.42
N ARG A 64 -16.78 5.19 -0.61
CA ARG A 64 -16.07 6.34 -1.19
C ARG A 64 -17.05 7.19 -1.96
N GLY A 65 -16.65 8.41 -2.28
CA GLY A 65 -17.39 9.25 -3.21
C GLY A 65 -17.19 10.72 -2.95
N ASP A 66 -18.17 11.49 -3.40
CA ASP A 66 -18.27 12.93 -3.17
C ASP A 66 -19.02 13.22 -1.86
N VAL A 67 -19.23 14.52 -1.60
CA VAL A 67 -19.94 15.03 -0.44
C VAL A 67 -21.39 14.55 -0.33
N VAL A 68 -22.05 14.24 -1.45
CA VAL A 68 -23.43 13.72 -1.47
C VAL A 68 -23.44 12.28 -0.99
N ALA A 69 -22.55 11.45 -1.55
CA ALA A 69 -22.37 10.07 -1.09
C ALA A 69 -21.97 10.01 0.38
N LEU A 70 -21.13 10.95 0.84
CA LEU A 70 -20.76 11.05 2.25
C LEU A 70 -21.96 11.36 3.13
N ALA A 71 -22.72 12.40 2.80
CA ALA A 71 -23.88 12.83 3.55
C ALA A 71 -24.96 11.74 3.62
N GLN A 72 -25.21 11.03 2.51
CA GLN A 72 -26.10 9.86 2.52
C GLN A 72 -25.60 8.78 3.48
N ARG A 73 -24.29 8.54 3.54
CA ARG A 73 -23.72 7.55 4.45
C ARG A 73 -23.84 7.96 5.92
N VAL A 74 -23.54 9.22 6.26
CA VAL A 74 -23.45 9.64 7.66
C VAL A 74 -24.77 10.16 8.24
N TRP A 75 -25.64 10.74 7.43
CA TRP A 75 -26.95 11.25 7.87
C TRP A 75 -28.12 10.38 7.41
N GLY A 76 -27.91 9.49 6.44
CA GLY A 76 -28.98 8.73 5.81
C GLY A 76 -29.85 9.57 4.87
N GLY A 77 -30.93 8.96 4.39
CA GLY A 77 -31.95 9.63 3.58
C GLY A 77 -31.72 9.59 2.07
N ASN A 78 -32.74 10.04 1.34
CA ASN A 78 -32.71 10.11 -0.12
C ASN A 78 -32.00 11.39 -0.61
N LEU A 79 -31.71 11.43 -1.92
CA LEU A 79 -30.99 12.54 -2.57
C LEU A 79 -31.63 13.91 -2.29
N GLY A 80 -32.96 14.00 -2.25
CA GLY A 80 -33.67 15.24 -1.96
C GLY A 80 -33.48 15.73 -0.52
N GLN A 81 -33.47 14.81 0.44
CA GLN A 81 -33.20 15.11 1.85
C GLN A 81 -31.76 15.58 2.04
N VAL A 82 -30.80 14.86 1.47
CA VAL A 82 -29.37 15.21 1.56
C VAL A 82 -29.08 16.57 0.93
N ARG A 83 -29.66 16.87 -0.25
CA ARG A 83 -29.51 18.20 -0.86
C ARG A 83 -29.98 19.33 0.06
N ARG A 84 -31.14 19.16 0.72
CA ARG A 84 -31.64 20.16 1.67
C ARG A 84 -30.69 20.34 2.85
N ALA A 85 -30.08 19.27 3.34
CA ALA A 85 -29.12 19.32 4.43
C ALA A 85 -27.76 19.94 4.02
N LEU A 86 -27.33 19.75 2.77
CA LEU A 86 -26.06 20.29 2.26
C LEU A 86 -26.12 21.78 1.90
N ARG A 87 -27.26 22.30 1.45
CA ARG A 87 -27.44 23.73 1.11
C ARG A 87 -26.89 24.74 2.14
N PRO A 88 -27.21 24.63 3.43
CA PRO A 88 -26.69 25.58 4.42
C PRO A 88 -25.17 25.49 4.63
N LEU A 89 -24.53 24.46 4.09
CA LEU A 89 -23.09 24.22 4.23
C LEU A 89 -22.24 24.80 3.09
N ALA A 90 -22.86 25.18 1.96
CA ALA A 90 -22.17 25.58 0.73
C ALA A 90 -21.32 26.87 0.81
N ASN A 91 -21.36 27.59 1.94
CA ASN A 91 -20.54 28.79 2.17
C ASN A 91 -19.83 28.74 3.53
N LEU A 92 -19.70 27.55 4.10
CA LEU A 92 -19.09 27.35 5.40
C LEU A 92 -17.79 26.59 5.24
N GLU A 93 -16.80 27.00 6.01
CA GLU A 93 -15.52 26.31 6.10
C GLU A 93 -15.54 25.32 7.29
N PRO A 94 -14.85 24.17 7.19
CA PRO A 94 -14.63 23.28 8.33
C PRO A 94 -13.96 24.02 9.49
N ALA A 95 -14.41 23.75 10.71
CA ALA A 95 -13.84 24.39 11.90
C ALA A 95 -12.42 23.93 12.18
N ARG A 96 -12.07 22.70 11.77
CA ARG A 96 -10.76 22.09 12.01
C ARG A 96 -10.14 21.62 10.70
N LEU A 97 -9.08 22.31 10.30
CA LEU A 97 -8.20 21.86 9.23
C LEU A 97 -7.03 21.05 9.79
N PRO A 98 -6.51 20.05 9.05
CA PRO A 98 -5.25 19.42 9.40
C PRO A 98 -4.16 20.48 9.54
N VAL A 99 -3.63 20.65 10.74
CA VAL A 99 -2.50 21.55 10.96
C VAL A 99 -1.30 21.02 10.18
N GLU A 100 -0.66 21.90 9.41
CA GLU A 100 0.62 21.64 8.76
C GLU A 100 1.65 21.39 9.85
N ARG A 101 1.80 20.14 10.25
CA ARG A 101 2.99 19.74 11.00
C ARG A 101 4.11 19.77 9.99
N ASP A 102 4.95 20.79 10.13
CA ASP A 102 6.30 20.79 9.60
C ASP A 102 6.97 19.52 10.15
N ARG A 103 6.81 18.41 9.43
CA ARG A 103 7.54 17.19 9.73
C ARG A 103 8.96 17.59 9.45
N GLN A 104 9.69 17.97 10.50
CA GLN A 104 11.13 18.23 10.41
C GLN A 104 11.69 17.19 9.44
N PRO A 105 12.36 17.63 8.35
CA PRO A 105 12.93 16.71 7.40
C PRO A 105 13.73 15.70 8.20
N VAL A 106 13.26 14.44 8.23
CA VAL A 106 14.02 13.39 8.90
C VAL A 106 15.33 13.35 8.14
N ALA A 107 16.43 13.67 8.83
CA ALA A 107 17.73 13.74 8.21
C ALA A 107 17.96 12.46 7.38
N PRO A 108 18.41 12.59 6.12
CA PRO A 108 18.67 11.44 5.27
C PRO A 108 19.56 10.45 6.04
N ILE A 109 19.08 9.22 6.20
CA ILE A 109 19.87 8.17 6.83
C ILE A 109 20.74 7.48 5.77
N ASP A 110 21.97 7.16 6.13
CA ASP A 110 22.81 6.28 5.31
C ASP A 110 22.27 4.84 5.37
N ALA A 111 21.27 4.57 4.52
CA ALA A 111 20.65 3.26 4.40
C ALA A 111 21.66 2.19 3.98
N LYS A 112 22.70 2.54 3.21
CA LYS A 112 23.73 1.59 2.77
C LYS A 112 24.58 1.13 3.94
N ALA A 113 25.09 2.06 4.75
CA ALA A 113 25.84 1.72 5.96
C ALA A 113 24.97 0.97 6.98
N GLY A 114 23.71 1.37 7.15
CA GLY A 114 22.76 0.67 8.02
C GLY A 114 22.52 -0.79 7.58
N TRP A 115 22.32 -1.01 6.28
CA TRP A 115 22.10 -2.34 5.70
C TRP A 115 23.34 -3.24 5.81
N ALA A 116 24.52 -2.69 5.55
CA ALA A 116 25.78 -3.41 5.64
C ALA A 116 26.10 -3.89 7.07
N LYS A 117 25.72 -3.11 8.09
CA LYS A 117 25.91 -3.48 9.51
C LYS A 117 24.88 -4.49 10.03
N ALA A 118 23.70 -4.55 9.41
CA ALA A 118 22.65 -5.46 9.84
C ALA A 118 23.04 -6.92 9.56
N ARG A 119 22.64 -7.82 10.45
CA ARG A 119 22.93 -9.26 10.31
C ARG A 119 21.97 -9.91 9.34
N ARG A 120 22.38 -10.99 8.69
CA ARG A 120 21.46 -11.85 7.93
C ARG A 120 20.67 -12.74 8.89
N PRO A 121 19.38 -13.01 8.63
CA PRO A 121 18.67 -14.06 9.35
C PRO A 121 19.40 -15.40 9.17
N SER A 122 19.44 -16.22 10.21
CA SER A 122 20.03 -17.56 10.19
C SER A 122 19.01 -18.58 10.68
N PRO A 123 19.14 -19.87 10.31
CA PRO A 123 18.25 -20.92 10.83
C PRO A 123 18.14 -20.85 12.36
N GLY A 124 16.90 -20.72 12.85
CA GLY A 124 16.58 -20.61 14.27
C GLY A 124 16.66 -19.19 14.87
N SER A 125 17.10 -18.17 14.11
CA SER A 125 17.02 -16.79 14.57
C SER A 125 15.55 -16.31 14.65
N PRO A 126 15.22 -15.33 15.49
CA PRO A 126 13.85 -14.83 15.61
C PRO A 126 13.21 -14.40 14.27
N ALA A 127 13.96 -13.68 13.43
CA ALA A 127 13.47 -13.30 12.10
C ALA A 127 13.26 -14.50 11.17
N TRP A 128 14.10 -15.53 11.29
CA TRP A 128 13.93 -16.78 10.55
C TRP A 128 12.68 -17.53 10.97
N ARG A 129 12.48 -17.73 12.29
CA ARG A 129 11.28 -18.40 12.82
C ARG A 129 10.02 -17.66 12.40
N TYR A 130 10.02 -16.33 12.47
CA TYR A 130 8.91 -15.53 11.98
C TYR A 130 8.58 -15.83 10.51
N LEU A 131 9.57 -15.87 9.62
CA LEU A 131 9.33 -16.14 8.20
C LEU A 131 8.89 -17.58 7.92
N VAL A 132 9.51 -18.57 8.56
CA VAL A 132 9.28 -19.99 8.27
C VAL A 132 8.09 -20.55 9.02
N GLU A 133 8.03 -20.32 10.34
CA GLU A 133 7.06 -20.93 11.23
C GLU A 133 5.74 -20.14 11.24
N GLU A 134 5.80 -18.81 11.40
CA GLU A 134 4.57 -18.00 11.48
C GLU A 134 4.00 -17.68 10.08
N ARG A 135 4.87 -17.23 9.17
CA ARG A 135 4.51 -16.83 7.80
C ARG A 135 4.48 -17.98 6.80
N GLY A 136 4.93 -19.18 7.18
CA GLY A 136 4.84 -20.38 6.35
C GLY A 136 5.69 -20.33 5.08
N LEU A 137 6.69 -19.45 5.00
CA LEU A 137 7.58 -19.42 3.83
C LEU A 137 8.53 -20.62 3.89
N PRO A 138 8.65 -21.43 2.81
CA PRO A 138 9.59 -22.54 2.79
C PRO A 138 11.03 -22.07 3.04
N THR A 139 11.80 -22.87 3.77
CA THR A 139 13.23 -22.63 4.03
C THR A 139 14.02 -22.28 2.76
N ARG A 140 13.71 -22.93 1.62
CA ARG A 140 14.34 -22.61 0.32
C ARG A 140 14.11 -21.16 -0.10
N THR A 141 12.89 -20.64 0.05
CA THR A 141 12.49 -19.28 -0.32
C THR A 141 13.23 -18.26 0.54
N VAL A 142 13.30 -18.51 1.85
CA VAL A 142 14.02 -17.63 2.79
C VAL A 142 15.52 -17.61 2.49
N ARG A 143 16.14 -18.79 2.27
CA ARG A 143 17.56 -18.88 1.88
C ARG A 143 17.85 -18.14 0.58
N HIS A 144 17.00 -18.31 -0.44
CA HIS A 144 17.15 -17.64 -1.72
C HIS A 144 17.17 -16.12 -1.55
N ALA A 145 16.24 -15.57 -0.78
CA ALA A 145 16.17 -14.13 -0.51
C ALA A 145 17.37 -13.62 0.32
N ILE A 146 17.92 -14.42 1.23
CA ILE A 146 19.16 -14.09 1.96
C ILE A 146 20.35 -14.03 1.02
N VAL A 147 20.52 -15.03 0.14
CA VAL A 147 21.59 -15.09 -0.87
C VAL A 147 21.50 -13.90 -1.83
N ALA A 148 20.29 -13.53 -2.23
CA ALA A 148 20.02 -12.34 -3.06
C ALA A 148 20.21 -11.00 -2.33
N ASP A 149 20.73 -11.01 -1.09
CA ASP A 149 20.96 -9.85 -0.24
C ASP A 149 19.70 -8.99 -0.02
N GLN A 150 18.54 -9.62 0.07
CA GLN A 150 17.26 -8.93 0.26
C GLN A 150 16.76 -8.93 1.70
N LEU A 151 17.31 -9.78 2.56
CA LEU A 151 16.90 -9.93 3.95
C LEU A 151 18.01 -9.57 4.93
N ARG A 152 17.62 -8.84 5.98
CA ARG A 152 18.40 -8.59 7.19
C ARG A 152 17.53 -8.81 8.43
N GLU A 153 18.18 -8.99 9.57
CA GLU A 153 17.54 -9.13 10.86
C GLU A 153 17.69 -7.84 11.66
N GLY A 154 16.56 -7.33 12.12
CA GLY A 154 16.43 -6.17 12.98
C GLY A 154 16.24 -6.55 14.46
N ARG A 155 15.85 -5.56 15.26
CA ARG A 155 15.59 -5.76 16.69
C ARG A 155 14.25 -6.49 16.91
N ARG A 156 14.13 -7.24 18.00
CA ARG A 156 12.88 -7.91 18.44
C ARG A 156 12.30 -8.86 17.37
N GLY A 157 13.18 -9.57 16.67
CA GLY A 157 12.77 -10.54 15.65
C GLY A 157 12.11 -9.95 14.41
N THR A 158 12.27 -8.65 14.17
CA THR A 158 11.86 -8.08 12.89
C THR A 158 12.81 -8.54 11.80
N VAL A 159 12.26 -8.93 10.67
CA VAL A 159 12.99 -9.00 9.42
C VAL A 159 12.92 -7.66 8.70
N MET A 160 14.00 -7.31 8.04
CA MET A 160 14.16 -6.13 7.20
C MET A 160 14.26 -6.59 5.74
N PHE A 161 13.43 -6.02 4.88
CA PHE A 161 13.39 -6.29 3.43
C PHE A 161 13.96 -5.09 2.68
N ALA A 162 15.06 -5.27 1.95
CA ALA A 162 15.71 -4.17 1.24
C ALA A 162 14.79 -3.58 0.16
N HIS A 163 14.65 -2.25 0.17
CA HIS A 163 14.18 -1.50 -0.99
C HIS A 163 15.40 -0.93 -1.70
N ARG A 164 15.45 -1.14 -3.02
CA ARG A 164 16.57 -0.73 -3.86
C ARG A 164 16.10 0.14 -5.02
N ALA A 165 16.88 1.18 -5.31
CA ALA A 165 16.65 2.06 -6.44
C ALA A 165 16.85 1.34 -7.79
N ALA A 166 16.65 2.05 -8.89
CA ALA A 166 17.00 1.58 -10.24
C ALA A 166 18.46 1.10 -10.30
N GLY A 167 19.41 1.88 -9.75
CA GLY A 167 20.83 1.52 -9.65
C GLY A 167 21.18 0.44 -8.61
N ARG A 168 20.20 -0.33 -8.11
CA ARG A 168 20.35 -1.44 -7.15
C ARG A 168 20.92 -1.08 -5.76
N GLU A 169 21.26 0.17 -5.52
CA GLU A 169 21.65 0.69 -4.19
C GLU A 169 20.48 0.62 -3.20
N VAL A 170 20.78 0.29 -1.94
CA VAL A 170 19.77 0.23 -0.86
C VAL A 170 19.36 1.64 -0.47
N THR A 171 18.07 1.94 -0.58
CA THR A 171 17.51 3.25 -0.22
C THR A 171 16.70 3.22 1.07
N GLY A 172 16.40 2.03 1.58
CA GLY A 172 15.70 1.80 2.83
C GLY A 172 15.24 0.36 2.92
N TRP A 173 14.38 0.05 3.90
CA TRP A 173 13.83 -1.29 4.06
C TRP A 173 12.46 -1.26 4.73
N GLU A 174 11.58 -2.16 4.27
CA GLU A 174 10.36 -2.55 4.98
C GLU A 174 10.74 -3.43 6.18
N MET A 175 10.07 -3.27 7.32
CA MET A 175 10.27 -4.08 8.51
C MET A 175 8.99 -4.81 8.88
N ARG A 176 9.08 -6.12 9.10
CA ARG A 176 7.99 -6.96 9.61
C ARG A 176 8.48 -7.86 10.72
N GLY A 177 7.68 -8.01 11.76
CA GLY A 177 7.86 -9.02 12.79
C GLY A 177 6.49 -9.42 13.35
N PRO A 178 6.46 -10.21 14.44
CA PRO A 178 5.21 -10.62 15.09
C PRO A 178 4.35 -9.41 15.48
N ASP A 179 4.96 -8.43 16.16
CA ASP A 179 4.26 -7.26 16.71
C ASP A 179 4.67 -5.93 16.07
N TYR A 180 5.32 -5.97 14.90
CA TYR A 180 5.83 -4.77 14.26
C TYR A 180 5.65 -4.76 12.75
N LYS A 181 5.14 -3.64 12.25
CA LYS A 181 5.11 -3.26 10.84
C LYS A 181 5.63 -1.84 10.71
N GLY A 182 6.59 -1.62 9.83
CA GLY A 182 7.12 -0.28 9.62
C GLY A 182 8.01 -0.17 8.40
N TYR A 183 8.52 1.04 8.19
CA TYR A 183 9.54 1.33 7.18
C TYR A 183 10.64 2.17 7.82
N LEU A 184 11.85 2.10 7.29
CA LEU A 184 12.97 2.91 7.75
C LEU A 184 12.64 4.40 7.71
N LYS A 185 12.61 5.06 8.88
CA LYS A 185 12.46 6.51 8.97
C LYS A 185 13.67 7.20 8.29
N GLY A 186 13.40 8.18 7.43
CA GLY A 186 14.43 8.87 6.65
C GLY A 186 14.94 8.08 5.44
N GLY A 187 14.47 6.83 5.23
CA GLY A 187 14.75 6.06 4.03
C GLY A 187 13.77 6.37 2.89
N SER A 188 14.15 6.06 1.66
CA SER A 188 13.31 6.23 0.47
C SER A 188 12.72 4.91 0.00
N LYS A 189 11.39 4.85 -0.14
CA LYS A 189 10.64 3.67 -0.62
C LYS A 189 10.83 3.50 -2.13
N ALA A 190 11.79 2.67 -2.52
CA ALA A 190 11.93 2.16 -3.88
C ALA A 190 11.16 0.83 -4.00
N LEU A 191 11.79 -0.25 -4.48
CA LEU A 191 11.17 -1.58 -4.58
C LEU A 191 11.98 -2.65 -3.84
N PHE A 192 11.28 -3.55 -3.15
CA PHE A 192 11.81 -4.88 -2.85
C PHE A 192 11.76 -5.73 -4.12
N ARG A 193 12.77 -6.56 -4.37
CA ARG A 193 12.89 -7.35 -5.61
C ARG A 193 13.60 -8.68 -5.38
N VAL A 194 13.01 -9.77 -5.85
CA VAL A 194 13.60 -11.12 -5.88
C VAL A 194 13.34 -11.78 -7.23
N GLN A 195 14.28 -12.60 -7.68
CA GLN A 195 14.20 -13.35 -8.94
C GLN A 195 14.99 -14.65 -8.79
N ALA A 196 14.65 -15.66 -9.58
CA ALA A 196 15.34 -16.96 -9.55
C ALA A 196 16.80 -16.84 -10.03
N ALA A 197 17.02 -16.13 -11.14
CA ALA A 197 18.32 -15.93 -11.77
C ALA A 197 18.49 -14.49 -12.25
N ALA A 198 19.74 -14.08 -12.50
CA ALA A 198 20.08 -12.75 -13.04
C ALA A 198 19.87 -12.64 -14.56
N THR A 199 18.85 -13.31 -15.10
CA THR A 199 18.49 -13.29 -16.52
C THR A 199 17.56 -12.11 -16.82
N PRO A 200 17.56 -11.58 -18.07
CA PRO A 200 16.57 -10.58 -18.47
C PRO A 200 15.15 -11.11 -18.25
N SER A 201 14.39 -10.43 -17.42
CA SER A 201 13.02 -10.82 -17.10
C SER A 201 12.04 -10.30 -18.14
N GLN A 202 11.13 -11.15 -18.58
CA GLN A 202 10.03 -10.76 -19.46
C GLN A 202 8.78 -10.39 -18.65
N ARG A 203 8.73 -10.75 -17.36
CA ARG A 203 7.61 -10.47 -16.47
C ARG A 203 8.07 -9.80 -15.18
N VAL A 204 7.36 -8.76 -14.77
CA VAL A 204 7.56 -8.06 -13.50
C VAL A 204 6.26 -8.14 -12.71
N ALA A 205 6.21 -9.00 -11.69
CA ALA A 205 5.03 -9.17 -10.84
C ALA A 205 5.14 -8.28 -9.58
N ILE A 206 4.14 -7.43 -9.34
CA ILE A 206 4.14 -6.45 -8.25
C ILE A 206 3.12 -6.82 -7.18
N ALA A 207 3.59 -7.11 -5.97
CA ALA A 207 2.78 -7.31 -4.77
C ALA A 207 2.81 -6.08 -3.84
N GLU A 208 1.96 -6.08 -2.81
CA GLU A 208 1.88 -4.97 -1.84
C GLU A 208 2.98 -5.03 -0.77
N SER A 209 3.35 -6.23 -0.31
CA SER A 209 4.39 -6.44 0.69
C SER A 209 5.49 -7.40 0.22
N ALA A 210 6.68 -7.31 0.83
CA ALA A 210 7.77 -8.22 0.51
C ALA A 210 7.45 -9.70 0.83
N ILE A 211 6.63 -9.96 1.86
CA ILE A 211 6.18 -11.32 2.20
C ILE A 211 5.26 -11.86 1.10
N ASP A 212 4.38 -11.03 0.55
CA ASP A 212 3.50 -11.43 -0.56
C ASP A 212 4.28 -11.71 -1.84
N ALA A 213 5.30 -10.89 -2.15
CA ALA A 213 6.18 -11.15 -3.28
C ALA A 213 6.94 -12.48 -3.14
N LEU A 214 7.44 -12.81 -1.94
CA LEU A 214 8.08 -14.10 -1.65
C LEU A 214 7.09 -15.26 -1.68
N SER A 215 5.85 -15.03 -1.24
CA SER A 215 4.79 -16.05 -1.25
C SER A 215 4.37 -16.38 -2.68
N LEU A 216 4.14 -15.36 -3.50
CA LEU A 216 3.85 -15.51 -4.92
C LEU A 216 5.00 -16.20 -5.66
N ALA A 217 6.25 -15.81 -5.42
CA ALA A 217 7.41 -16.49 -6.01
C ALA A 217 7.44 -17.98 -5.63
N THR A 218 7.05 -18.32 -4.41
CA THR A 218 6.96 -19.71 -3.95
C THR A 218 5.84 -20.48 -4.65
N LEU A 219 4.66 -19.89 -4.74
CA LEU A 219 3.47 -20.47 -5.38
C LEU A 219 3.70 -20.72 -6.88
N GLU A 220 4.36 -19.80 -7.56
CA GLU A 220 4.71 -19.92 -8.98
C GLU A 220 5.99 -20.75 -9.23
N GLY A 221 6.59 -21.34 -8.19
CA GLY A 221 7.78 -22.19 -8.33
C GLY A 221 9.03 -21.44 -8.80
N TRP A 222 9.14 -20.14 -8.53
CA TRP A 222 10.26 -19.27 -8.91
C TRP A 222 10.51 -19.24 -10.43
N ALA A 223 9.49 -18.86 -11.20
CA ALA A 223 9.58 -18.75 -12.66
C ALA A 223 10.79 -17.91 -13.10
N THR A 224 11.65 -18.48 -13.96
CA THR A 224 12.96 -17.91 -14.33
C THR A 224 12.89 -16.61 -15.11
N SER A 225 11.78 -16.34 -15.79
CA SER A 225 11.53 -15.11 -16.55
C SER A 225 10.81 -14.02 -15.75
N THR A 226 10.59 -14.24 -14.45
CA THR A 226 9.84 -13.31 -13.58
C THR A 226 10.74 -12.66 -12.52
N VAL A 227 10.61 -11.34 -12.37
CA VAL A 227 11.00 -10.63 -11.14
C VAL A 227 9.76 -10.40 -10.29
N TYR A 228 9.83 -10.84 -9.04
CA TYR A 228 8.82 -10.59 -8.04
C TYR A 228 9.24 -9.38 -7.22
N CYS A 229 8.38 -8.37 -7.20
CA CYS A 229 8.65 -7.10 -6.54
C CYS A 229 7.55 -6.77 -5.54
N SER A 230 7.85 -5.89 -4.59
CA SER A 230 6.80 -5.23 -3.81
C SER A 230 7.03 -3.73 -3.64
N THR A 231 5.92 -3.02 -3.43
CA THR A 231 5.91 -1.57 -3.15
C THR A 231 6.09 -1.25 -1.66
N GLY A 232 5.88 -2.22 -0.75
CA GLY A 232 5.99 -2.01 0.70
C GLY A 232 4.91 -1.07 1.25
N GLY A 233 3.69 -1.19 0.70
CA GLY A 233 2.51 -0.41 1.11
C GLY A 233 2.60 1.09 0.83
N GLY A 234 3.39 1.53 -0.15
CA GLY A 234 3.45 2.93 -0.56
C GLY A 234 4.00 3.08 -1.97
N PHE A 235 3.48 4.06 -2.72
CA PHE A 235 3.87 4.30 -4.10
C PHE A 235 4.21 5.78 -4.27
N GLY A 236 5.48 6.09 -4.02
CA GLY A 236 6.06 7.42 -4.16
C GLY A 236 6.91 7.56 -5.43
N PRO A 237 7.55 8.73 -5.63
CA PRO A 237 8.39 8.99 -6.80
C PRO A 237 9.52 7.98 -6.99
N ALA A 238 10.18 7.54 -5.92
CA ALA A 238 11.24 6.53 -5.98
C ALA A 238 10.73 5.15 -6.42
N THR A 239 9.54 4.74 -5.95
CA THR A 239 8.85 3.53 -6.43
C THR A 239 8.55 3.64 -7.93
N ALA A 240 7.99 4.77 -8.36
CA ALA A 240 7.65 5.01 -9.76
C ALA A 240 8.89 4.96 -10.66
N ALA A 241 9.98 5.63 -10.29
CA ALA A 241 11.24 5.60 -11.03
C ALA A 241 11.85 4.19 -11.08
N ALA A 242 11.80 3.46 -9.96
CA ALA A 242 12.27 2.08 -9.90
C ALA A 242 11.44 1.13 -10.77
N LEU A 243 10.13 1.32 -10.88
CA LEU A 243 9.26 0.56 -11.78
C LEU A 243 9.52 0.92 -13.24
N LYS A 244 9.60 2.22 -13.57
CA LYS A 244 9.89 2.70 -14.93
C LYS A 244 11.19 2.12 -15.47
N ALA A 245 12.23 2.01 -14.64
CA ALA A 245 13.51 1.39 -15.02
C ALA A 245 13.44 -0.13 -15.27
N MET A 246 12.36 -0.80 -14.86
CA MET A 246 12.13 -2.23 -15.09
C MET A 246 11.11 -2.51 -16.19
N THR A 247 10.47 -1.47 -16.73
CA THR A 247 9.41 -1.58 -17.74
C THR A 247 9.88 -0.99 -19.05
N GLY A 248 9.59 -1.68 -20.14
CA GLY A 248 9.79 -1.20 -21.50
C GLY A 248 9.19 -2.18 -22.49
N GLN A 249 9.42 -1.94 -23.77
CA GLN A 249 8.92 -2.80 -24.83
C GLN A 249 9.40 -4.24 -24.64
N GLY A 250 8.49 -5.21 -24.78
CA GLY A 250 8.76 -6.63 -24.53
C GLY A 250 8.69 -7.08 -23.07
N THR A 251 8.47 -6.16 -22.12
CA THR A 251 8.17 -6.51 -20.72
C THR A 251 6.66 -6.62 -20.50
N ARG A 252 6.23 -7.54 -19.61
CA ARG A 252 4.87 -7.61 -19.08
C ARG A 252 4.87 -7.24 -17.59
N LEU A 253 4.28 -6.09 -17.27
CA LEU A 253 4.00 -5.69 -15.89
C LEU A 253 2.73 -6.40 -15.41
N VAL A 254 2.81 -7.08 -14.27
CA VAL A 254 1.70 -7.82 -13.69
C VAL A 254 1.39 -7.26 -12.30
N ALA A 255 0.18 -6.73 -12.12
CA ALA A 255 -0.36 -6.40 -10.81
C ALA A 255 -0.76 -7.70 -10.10
N ALA A 256 0.03 -8.12 -9.12
CA ALA A 256 -0.23 -9.27 -8.27
C ALA A 256 -0.62 -8.80 -6.86
N THR A 257 -1.70 -8.01 -6.81
CA THR A 257 -2.11 -7.28 -5.61
C THR A 257 -3.12 -8.06 -4.77
N ASP A 258 -3.31 -7.61 -3.52
CA ASP A 258 -4.21 -8.27 -2.58
C ASP A 258 -5.66 -8.27 -3.10
N ASN A 259 -6.48 -9.18 -2.60
CA ASN A 259 -7.87 -9.30 -2.98
C ASN A 259 -8.73 -8.28 -2.21
N GLY A 260 -8.62 -7.01 -2.59
CA GLY A 260 -9.40 -5.91 -2.00
C GLY A 260 -9.10 -4.56 -2.64
N ILE A 261 -9.73 -3.51 -2.11
CA ILE A 261 -9.71 -2.16 -2.71
C ILE A 261 -8.31 -1.56 -2.76
N GLY A 262 -7.49 -1.77 -1.72
CA GLY A 262 -6.10 -1.33 -1.75
C GLY A 262 -5.34 -1.91 -2.95
N GLY A 263 -5.57 -3.20 -3.21
CA GLY A 263 -5.02 -3.90 -4.36
C GLY A 263 -5.61 -3.46 -5.69
N ASP A 264 -6.88 -3.07 -5.74
CA ASP A 264 -7.52 -2.49 -6.93
C ASP A 264 -6.90 -1.16 -7.33
N LEU A 265 -6.79 -0.24 -6.38
CA LEU A 265 -6.20 1.07 -6.60
C LEU A 265 -4.73 0.97 -7.03
N LEU A 266 -3.98 0.03 -6.44
CA LEU A 266 -2.61 -0.24 -6.86
C LEU A 266 -2.56 -0.83 -8.28
N ALA A 267 -3.45 -1.76 -8.62
CA ALA A 267 -3.49 -2.36 -9.96
C ALA A 267 -3.80 -1.32 -11.05
N GLU A 268 -4.80 -0.45 -10.85
CA GLU A 268 -5.10 0.64 -11.77
C GLU A 268 -3.90 1.58 -11.97
N ARG A 269 -3.15 1.86 -10.90
CA ARG A 269 -1.95 2.69 -10.98
C ARG A 269 -0.83 2.02 -11.76
N LEU A 270 -0.67 0.70 -11.61
CA LEU A 270 0.29 -0.09 -12.38
C LEU A 270 -0.09 -0.18 -13.86
N GLU A 271 -1.38 -0.29 -14.17
CA GLU A 271 -1.89 -0.29 -15.54
C GLU A 271 -1.57 1.01 -16.29
N ARG A 272 -1.79 2.16 -15.63
CA ARG A 272 -1.38 3.46 -16.18
C ARG A 272 0.12 3.53 -16.43
N LEU A 273 0.93 3.06 -15.48
CA LEU A 273 2.39 3.04 -15.63
C LEU A 273 2.81 2.13 -16.80
N ALA A 274 2.19 0.96 -16.96
CA ALA A 274 2.48 0.05 -18.07
C ALA A 274 2.16 0.69 -19.42
N THR A 275 1.00 1.37 -19.50
CA THR A 275 0.56 2.11 -20.69
C THR A 275 1.55 3.22 -21.05
N GLU A 276 1.94 4.05 -20.07
CA GLU A 276 2.96 5.10 -20.25
C GLU A 276 4.31 4.54 -20.71
N ALA A 277 4.68 3.34 -20.23
CA ALA A 277 5.95 2.69 -20.56
C ALA A 277 5.90 1.87 -21.85
N GLY A 278 4.74 1.76 -22.52
CA GLY A 278 4.57 0.94 -23.72
C GLY A 278 4.80 -0.56 -23.48
N CYS A 279 4.54 -1.05 -22.26
CA CYS A 279 4.72 -2.45 -21.89
C CYS A 279 3.38 -3.18 -21.70
N GLY A 280 3.39 -4.51 -21.82
CA GLY A 280 2.18 -5.31 -21.63
C GLY A 280 1.71 -5.25 -20.18
N PHE A 281 0.40 -5.25 -19.95
CA PHE A 281 -0.18 -5.30 -18.60
C PHE A 281 -0.93 -6.61 -18.36
N GLY A 282 -0.97 -7.05 -17.10
CA GLY A 282 -1.79 -8.15 -16.64
C GLY A 282 -2.11 -8.01 -15.16
N ARG A 283 -3.13 -8.74 -14.71
CA ARG A 283 -3.52 -8.78 -13.30
C ARG A 283 -3.70 -10.23 -12.85
N VAL A 284 -3.18 -10.54 -11.67
CA VAL A 284 -3.41 -11.79 -10.95
C VAL A 284 -3.78 -11.45 -9.51
N ARG A 285 -4.62 -12.26 -8.88
CA ARG A 285 -5.06 -12.06 -7.50
C ARG A 285 -5.01 -13.38 -6.75
N PRO A 286 -4.74 -13.36 -5.44
CA PRO A 286 -4.99 -14.51 -4.61
C PRO A 286 -6.51 -14.76 -4.48
N GLU A 287 -6.89 -16.01 -4.26
CA GLU A 287 -8.25 -16.37 -3.82
C GLU A 287 -8.46 -16.01 -2.35
N ALA A 288 -7.41 -16.18 -1.54
CA ALA A 288 -7.35 -15.69 -0.17
C ALA A 288 -7.23 -14.16 -0.11
N LYS A 289 -7.19 -13.62 1.11
CA LYS A 289 -7.03 -12.18 1.35
C LYS A 289 -5.75 -11.61 0.69
N ASP A 290 -4.62 -12.29 0.90
CA ASP A 290 -3.32 -11.95 0.35
C ASP A 290 -2.54 -13.21 -0.07
N TRP A 291 -1.39 -13.04 -0.73
CA TRP A 291 -0.59 -14.16 -1.22
C TRP A 291 0.03 -14.99 -0.09
N ASN A 292 0.31 -14.39 1.06
CA ASN A 292 0.82 -15.12 2.22
C ASN A 292 -0.25 -16.05 2.82
N ASP A 293 -1.47 -15.56 2.96
CA ASP A 293 -2.60 -16.36 3.41
C ASP A 293 -2.88 -17.52 2.44
N GLN A 294 -2.83 -17.28 1.12
CA GLN A 294 -2.98 -18.34 0.12
C GLN A 294 -1.89 -19.41 0.24
N LEU A 295 -0.61 -19.01 0.38
CA LEU A 295 0.49 -19.97 0.56
C LEU A 295 0.30 -20.81 1.82
N ARG A 296 -0.12 -20.20 2.93
CA ARG A 296 -0.34 -20.88 4.20
C ARG A 296 -1.50 -21.87 4.14
N GLN A 297 -2.56 -21.53 3.40
CA GLN A 297 -3.70 -22.43 3.16
C GLN A 297 -3.26 -23.67 2.36
N GLN A 298 -2.61 -23.49 1.21
CA GLN A 298 -2.13 -24.61 0.39
C GLN A 298 -1.13 -25.52 1.13
N SER A 299 -0.26 -24.93 1.96
CA SER A 299 0.70 -25.71 2.75
C SER A 299 0.02 -26.57 3.82
N ARG A 300 -1.10 -26.11 4.41
CA ARG A 300 -1.88 -26.88 5.39
C ARG A 300 -2.66 -28.01 4.72
N GLU A 301 -3.23 -27.75 3.55
CA GLU A 301 -3.92 -28.77 2.75
C GLU A 301 -2.97 -29.90 2.34
N GLN A 302 -1.76 -29.56 1.90
CA GLN A 302 -0.73 -30.56 1.55
C GLN A 302 -0.18 -31.34 2.75
N ALA A 303 -0.22 -30.78 3.96
CA ALA A 303 0.23 -31.47 5.17
C ALA A 303 -0.86 -32.34 5.82
N GLY A 304 -2.13 -32.13 5.46
CA GLY A 304 -3.27 -32.89 5.94
C GLY A 304 -3.80 -33.95 4.95
N ALA A 305 -3.29 -33.95 3.73
CA ALA A 305 -3.52 -34.98 2.70
C ALA A 305 -2.44 -36.07 2.74
#